data_AF-A0A2J4RF57-F1
#
_entry.id   AF-A0A2J4RF57-F1
#
_cell.length_a   1.000
_cell.length_b   1.000
_cell.length_c   1.000
_cell.angle_alpha   90.00
_cell.angle_beta   90.00
_cell.angle_gamma   90.00
#
_symmetry.space_group_name_H-M   'P 1'
#
loop_
_entity.id
_entity.type
_entity.pdbx_description
1 polymer ?
#
loop_
_entity_poly.entity_id
_entity_poly.type
_entity_poly.pdbx_seq_one_letter_code
_entity_poly.pdbx_strand_id
1 'polypeptide(L)'
;MSENKTLECSSDETANEWKVGPGAWISLIIVLLVFSGLLFKVEGMAWLGAFDFTTLGGAFGTMKTPETNTFIGSGGISAKAGFLFALSLVPTVMLALGLLEIFTHYGAIRAA
;
A
#
# COMPACT_ATOMS: atom_id res chain seq x y z
N MET A 1 37.28 21.32 -34.82
CA MET A 1 36.15 21.10 -35.76
C MET A 1 36.61 20.01 -36.71
N SER A 2 36.12 18.79 -36.81
CA SER A 2 34.93 18.12 -36.30
C SER A 2 35.16 16.62 -36.55
N GLU A 3 35.45 15.84 -35.51
CA GLU A 3 35.41 14.37 -35.58
C GLU A 3 34.85 13.86 -34.25
N ASN A 4 33.53 13.95 -34.08
CA ASN A 4 32.85 13.14 -33.08
C ASN A 4 32.07 12.07 -33.83
N LYS A 5 32.74 10.93 -33.98
CA LYS A 5 32.23 9.57 -34.08
C LYS A 5 30.71 9.50 -33.87
N THR A 6 29.99 9.35 -34.98
CA THR A 6 28.61 8.88 -35.04
C THR A 6 28.54 7.56 -34.27
N LEU A 7 28.17 7.64 -33.01
CA LEU A 7 27.68 6.50 -32.26
C LEU A 7 26.22 6.37 -32.64
N GLU A 8 25.96 5.52 -33.63
CA GLU A 8 24.69 4.83 -33.76
C GLU A 8 24.45 4.07 -32.45
N CYS A 9 23.73 4.69 -31.51
CA CYS A 9 23.01 3.94 -30.50
C CYS A 9 21.74 3.46 -31.19
N SER A 10 21.80 2.24 -31.73
CA SER A 10 20.61 1.42 -31.91
C SER A 10 19.96 1.28 -30.54
N SER A 11 19.01 2.16 -30.26
CA SER A 11 17.89 1.85 -29.40
C SER A 11 16.72 1.57 -30.32
N ASP A 12 16.70 0.35 -30.87
CA ASP A 12 15.45 -0.33 -31.14
C ASP A 12 14.68 -0.41 -29.80
N GLU A 13 14.05 0.70 -29.42
CA GLU A 13 12.87 0.70 -28.57
C GLU A 13 11.78 0.02 -29.41
N THR A 14 11.92 -1.29 -29.58
CA THR A 14 10.76 -2.13 -29.72
C THR A 14 9.99 -1.91 -28.45
N ALA A 15 9.01 -1.02 -28.52
CA ALA A 15 7.85 -0.97 -27.66
C ALA A 15 7.25 -2.37 -27.71
N ASN A 16 7.85 -3.31 -26.98
CA ASN A 16 7.26 -4.58 -26.68
C ASN A 16 6.02 -4.18 -25.91
N GLU A 17 4.87 -4.24 -26.57
CA GLU A 17 3.60 -4.37 -25.88
C GLU A 17 3.75 -5.53 -24.92
N TRP A 18 4.15 -5.23 -23.69
CA TRP A 18 4.31 -6.21 -22.65
C TRP A 18 2.89 -6.67 -22.33
N LYS A 19 2.45 -7.71 -23.03
CA LYS A 19 1.16 -8.33 -22.80
C LYS A 19 1.16 -8.84 -21.37
N VAL A 20 0.41 -8.12 -20.54
CA VAL A 20 0.18 -8.45 -19.14
C VAL A 20 -0.34 -9.87 -19.05
N GLY A 21 0.44 -10.73 -18.41
CA GLY A 21 0.06 -12.11 -18.21
C GLY A 21 -1.22 -12.20 -17.36
N PRO A 22 -2.01 -13.27 -17.47
CA PRO A 22 -3.23 -13.43 -16.68
C PRO A 22 -2.97 -13.36 -15.16
N GLY A 23 -1.77 -13.74 -14.70
CA GLY A 23 -1.36 -13.60 -13.30
C GLY A 23 -1.30 -12.15 -12.79
N ALA A 24 -1.02 -11.19 -13.68
CA ALA A 24 -0.96 -9.77 -13.34
C ALA A 24 -2.36 -9.18 -13.09
N TRP A 25 -3.37 -9.63 -13.84
CA TRP A 25 -4.77 -9.25 -13.61
C TRP A 25 -5.33 -9.87 -12.33
N ILE A 26 -4.97 -11.12 -12.03
CA ILE A 26 -5.36 -11.79 -10.79
C ILE A 26 -4.75 -11.06 -9.58
N SER A 27 -3.46 -10.71 -9.64
CA SER A 27 -2.81 -9.96 -8.56
C SER A 27 -3.41 -8.57 -8.38
N LEU A 28 -3.82 -7.91 -9.47
CA LEU A 28 -4.55 -6.64 -9.43
C LEU A 28 -5.91 -6.75 -8.72
N ILE A 29 -6.69 -7.80 -8.98
CA ILE A 29 -7.96 -8.01 -8.28
C ILE A 29 -7.72 -8.29 -6.80
N ILE A 30 -6.73 -9.12 -6.46
CA ILE A 30 -6.44 -9.48 -5.07
C ILE A 30 -6.00 -8.23 -4.28
N VAL A 31 -5.11 -7.40 -4.82
CA VAL A 31 -4.68 -6.18 -4.11
C VAL A 31 -5.85 -5.23 -3.87
N LEU A 32 -6.76 -5.08 -4.83
CA LEU A 32 -7.96 -4.26 -4.64
C LEU A 32 -8.86 -4.83 -3.53
N LEU A 33 -9.06 -6.15 -3.49
CA LEU A 33 -9.87 -6.78 -2.44
C LEU A 33 -9.25 -6.62 -1.05
N VAL A 34 -7.93 -6.81 -0.92
CA VAL A 34 -7.20 -6.68 0.34
C VAL A 34 -7.22 -5.24 0.86
N PHE A 35 -7.03 -4.24 -0.01
CA PHE A 35 -7.00 -2.82 0.39
C PHE A 35 -8.38 -2.15 0.48
N SER A 36 -9.46 -2.79 -0.01
CA SER A 36 -10.78 -2.16 -0.09
C SER A 36 -11.51 -2.01 1.25
N GLY A 37 -11.15 -2.77 2.28
CA GLY A 37 -11.89 -2.76 3.56
C GLY A 37 -13.23 -3.53 3.52
N LEU A 38 -13.54 -4.22 2.42
CA LEU A 38 -14.79 -4.99 2.25
C LEU A 38 -14.83 -6.22 3.15
N LEU A 39 -13.67 -6.79 3.48
CA LEU A 39 -13.54 -8.01 4.26
C LEU A 39 -13.48 -7.72 5.78
N PHE A 40 -13.45 -6.45 6.19
CA PHE A 40 -13.37 -5.98 7.57
C PHE A 40 -14.57 -6.41 8.44
N LYS A 41 -15.79 -6.47 7.88
CA LYS A 41 -17.04 -6.77 8.64
C LYS A 41 -18.00 -7.70 7.88
N VAL A 42 -17.50 -8.84 7.42
CA VAL A 42 -18.37 -9.88 6.87
C VAL A 42 -19.00 -10.66 8.02
N GLU A 43 -20.28 -10.39 8.31
CA GLU A 43 -21.05 -11.12 9.33
C GLU A 43 -21.04 -12.63 9.03
N GLY A 44 -20.63 -13.43 10.03
CA GLY A 44 -20.53 -14.89 9.90
C GLY A 44 -19.19 -15.44 9.38
N MET A 45 -18.30 -14.61 8.81
CA MET A 45 -16.95 -15.01 8.37
C MET A 45 -15.87 -14.05 8.87
N ALA A 46 -15.76 -13.89 10.20
CA ALA A 46 -14.76 -13.03 10.82
C ALA A 46 -13.30 -13.39 10.44
N TRP A 47 -13.04 -14.64 10.03
CA TRP A 47 -11.73 -15.09 9.56
C TRP A 47 -11.30 -14.42 8.24
N LEU A 48 -12.25 -13.98 7.40
CA LEU A 48 -11.94 -13.24 6.17
C LEU A 48 -11.27 -11.88 6.47
N GLY A 49 -11.51 -11.33 7.66
CA GLY A 49 -10.82 -10.13 8.12
C GLY A 49 -9.30 -10.28 8.12
N ALA A 50 -8.75 -11.49 8.27
CA ALA A 50 -7.30 -11.72 8.20
C ALA A 50 -6.68 -11.40 6.82
N PHE A 51 -7.50 -11.30 5.77
CA PHE A 51 -7.09 -10.90 4.42
C PHE A 51 -7.44 -9.44 4.11
N ASP A 52 -7.95 -8.68 5.08
CA ASP A 52 -8.31 -7.27 4.93
C ASP A 52 -7.21 -6.36 5.52
N PHE A 53 -6.76 -5.39 4.73
CA PHE A 53 -5.74 -4.43 5.16
C PHE A 53 -6.19 -3.60 6.37
N THR A 54 -7.48 -3.27 6.49
CA THR A 54 -8.03 -2.50 7.63
C THR A 54 -7.97 -3.31 8.92
N THR A 55 -8.25 -4.62 8.84
CA THR A 55 -8.14 -5.51 10.00
C THR A 55 -6.69 -5.72 10.41
N LEU A 56 -5.80 -6.00 9.44
CA LEU A 56 -4.38 -6.22 9.71
C LEU A 56 -3.67 -4.95 10.20
N GLY A 57 -4.04 -3.79 9.64
CA GLY A 57 -3.53 -2.49 10.02
C GLY A 57 -4.05 -2.03 11.39
N GLY A 58 -5.19 -2.54 11.86
CA GLY A 58 -5.72 -2.24 13.19
C GLY A 58 -5.91 -0.75 13.48
N ALA A 59 -5.95 -0.39 14.76
CA ALA A 59 -6.17 0.98 15.23
C ALA A 59 -5.04 1.46 16.14
N PHE A 60 -3.84 1.61 15.58
CA PHE A 60 -2.71 2.22 16.29
C PHE A 60 -3.02 3.66 16.69
N GLY A 61 -2.47 4.13 17.80
CA GLY A 61 -2.79 5.48 18.30
C GLY A 61 -3.96 5.54 19.28
N THR A 62 -4.78 4.49 19.34
CA THR A 62 -5.96 4.42 20.20
C THR A 62 -5.66 3.73 21.53
N MET A 63 -6.28 4.18 22.62
CA MET A 63 -6.25 3.50 23.92
C MET A 63 -7.61 2.86 24.23
N LYS A 64 -7.71 2.13 25.35
CA LYS A 64 -8.93 1.42 25.79
C LYS A 64 -10.21 2.27 25.76
N THR A 65 -10.09 3.58 25.93
CA THR A 65 -11.19 4.54 25.83
C THR A 65 -10.82 5.58 24.76
N PRO A 66 -11.09 5.31 23.47
CA PRO A 66 -10.66 6.17 22.36
C PRO A 66 -11.23 7.59 22.45
N GLU A 67 -12.39 7.73 23.09
CA GLU A 67 -13.12 8.99 23.24
C GLU A 67 -12.42 9.99 24.18
N THR A 68 -11.63 9.48 25.13
CA THR A 68 -10.95 10.30 26.13
C THR A 68 -9.43 10.23 26.02
N ASN A 69 -8.89 9.14 25.48
CA ASN A 69 -7.45 8.88 25.49
C ASN A 69 -6.97 8.28 24.16
N THR A 70 -6.12 9.03 23.48
CA THR A 70 -5.28 8.56 22.36
C THR A 70 -3.81 8.82 22.72
N PHE A 71 -2.85 8.40 21.90
CA PHE A 71 -1.43 8.80 22.11
C PHE A 71 -1.22 10.32 22.15
N ILE A 72 -2.20 11.10 21.71
CA ILE A 72 -2.22 12.57 21.75
C ILE A 72 -2.55 13.11 23.16
N GLY A 73 -3.21 12.32 24.01
CA GLY A 73 -3.83 12.79 25.26
C GLY A 73 -5.14 13.57 25.03
N SER A 74 -5.74 14.10 26.10
CA SER A 74 -6.97 14.90 26.05
C SER A 74 -6.66 16.40 26.15
N GLY A 75 -7.18 17.22 25.22
CA GLY A 75 -7.32 18.67 25.45
C GLY A 75 -6.41 19.65 24.69
N GLY A 76 -5.83 19.33 23.52
CA GLY A 76 -5.17 20.36 22.71
C GLY A 76 -4.60 19.95 21.36
N ILE A 77 -4.53 20.89 20.42
CA ILE A 77 -3.78 20.79 19.16
C ILE A 77 -2.38 21.37 19.42
N SER A 78 -1.34 20.57 19.28
CA SER A 78 0.05 20.98 19.53
C SER A 78 1.00 20.23 18.59
N ALA A 79 2.22 20.74 18.37
CA ALA A 79 3.21 20.06 17.54
C ALA A 79 3.52 18.63 18.02
N LYS A 80 3.50 18.41 19.34
CA LYS A 80 3.68 17.09 19.97
C LYS A 80 2.57 16.09 19.58
N ALA A 81 1.34 16.59 19.38
CA ALA A 81 0.21 15.78 18.92
C ALA A 81 0.45 15.27 17.49
N GLY A 82 0.80 16.17 16.57
CA GLY A 82 1.09 15.80 15.19
C GLY A 82 2.22 14.76 15.08
N PHE A 83 3.26 14.88 15.92
CA PHE A 83 4.35 13.91 15.98
C PHE A 83 3.88 12.52 16.46
N LEU A 84 3.11 12.45 17.54
CA LEU A 84 2.61 11.17 18.07
C LEU A 84 1.56 10.52 17.16
N PHE A 85 0.75 11.32 16.45
CA PHE A 85 -0.10 10.82 15.37
C PHE A 85 0.73 10.20 14.24
N ALA A 86 1.78 10.87 13.78
CA ALA A 86 2.64 10.33 12.72
C ALA A 86 3.27 8.99 13.11
N LEU A 87 3.73 8.84 14.37
CA LEU A 87 4.22 7.55 14.88
C LEU A 87 3.15 6.45 14.87
N SER A 88 1.88 6.79 15.08
CA SER A 88 0.77 5.82 14.98
C SER A 88 0.54 5.31 13.55
N LEU A 89 0.95 6.06 12.53
CA LEU A 89 0.82 5.65 11.12
C LEU A 89 1.99 4.77 10.62
N VAL A 90 3.13 4.77 11.32
CA VAL A 90 4.32 4.01 10.88
C VAL A 90 4.01 2.52 10.64
N PRO A 91 3.32 1.79 11.54
CA PRO A 91 3.04 0.37 11.35
C PRO A 91 2.12 0.10 10.15
N THR A 92 1.09 0.92 9.95
CA THR A 92 0.12 0.72 8.85
C THR A 92 0.74 1.01 7.49
N VAL A 93 1.52 2.09 7.39
CA VAL A 93 2.23 2.43 6.15
C VAL A 93 3.28 1.38 5.81
N MET A 94 4.05 0.89 6.78
CA MET A 94 5.03 -0.17 6.56
C MET A 94 4.38 -1.46 6.02
N LEU A 95 3.23 -1.86 6.60
CA LEU A 95 2.48 -3.00 6.11
C LEU A 95 1.96 -2.78 4.68
N ALA A 96 1.43 -1.60 4.37
CA ALA A 96 0.94 -1.27 3.04
C ALA A 96 2.05 -1.38 2.00
N LEU A 97 3.22 -0.81 2.28
CA LEU A 97 4.38 -0.86 1.41
C LEU A 97 4.88 -2.29 1.20
N GLY A 98 4.91 -3.11 2.25
CA GLY A 98 5.28 -4.52 2.14
C GLY A 98 4.34 -5.31 1.23
N LEU A 99 3.02 -5.10 1.34
CA LEU A 99 2.03 -5.73 0.46
C LEU A 99 2.16 -5.22 -0.98
N LEU A 100 2.35 -3.91 -1.17
CA LEU A 100 2.52 -3.31 -2.49
C LEU A 100 3.77 -3.86 -3.21
N GLU A 101 4.88 -4.09 -2.51
CA GLU A 101 6.07 -4.68 -3.11
C GLU A 101 5.79 -6.10 -3.62
N ILE A 102 5.06 -6.91 -2.85
CA ILE A 102 4.66 -8.27 -3.26
C ILE A 102 3.80 -8.21 -4.53
N PHE A 103 2.77 -7.37 -4.55
CA PHE A 103 1.89 -7.25 -5.72
C PHE A 103 2.61 -6.65 -6.94
N THR A 104 3.55 -5.74 -6.73
CA THR A 104 4.42 -5.20 -7.78
C THR A 104 5.30 -6.30 -8.37
N HIS A 105 5.88 -7.16 -7.53
CA HIS A 105 6.65 -8.33 -7.97
C HIS A 105 5.81 -9.30 -8.81
N TYR A 106 4.54 -9.52 -8.45
CA TYR A 106 3.58 -10.31 -9.23
C TYR A 106 2.96 -9.57 -10.42
N GLY A 107 3.44 -8.35 -10.73
CA GLY A 107 3.05 -7.60 -11.91
C GLY A 107 1.70 -6.91 -11.83
N ALA A 108 1.10 -6.74 -10.65
CA ALA A 108 -0.19 -6.03 -10.50
C ALA A 108 -0.13 -4.61 -11.08
N ILE A 109 0.97 -3.89 -10.82
CA ILE A 109 1.20 -2.54 -11.37
C ILE A 109 1.36 -2.55 -12.88
N ARG A 110 1.87 -3.63 -13.46
CA ARG A 110 1.99 -3.75 -14.92
C ARG A 110 0.63 -3.96 -15.59
N ALA A 111 -0.35 -4.52 -14.87
CA ALA A 111 -1.72 -4.73 -15.34
C ALA A 111 -2.65 -3.51 -15.20
N ALA A 112 -2.27 -2.54 -14.37
CA ALA A 112 -2.97 -1.26 -14.19
C ALA A 112 -2.55 -0.26 -15.27
#